data_AF-A0A1Q3KI80-F1
#
_entry.id   AF-A0A1Q3KI80-F1
#
_cell.length_a   1.000
_cell.length_b   1.000
_cell.length_c   1.000
_cell.angle_alpha   90.00
_cell.angle_beta   90.00
_cell.angle_gamma   90.00
#
_symmetry.space_group_name_H-M   'P 1'
#
loop_
_entity.id
_entity.type
_entity.pdbx_description
1 polymer ?
#
loop_
_entity_poly.entity_id
_entity_poly.type
_entity_poly.pdbx_seq_one_letter_code
_entity_poly.pdbx_strand_id
1 'polypeptide(L)'
;MDGKIDIFTIMFLVLAVVIILKLRSVLGRRTGDDEARIDRNRALERARAAGKSTTDDKVVALPRRDRPEQGGEATAAASSAAAAAEERVRTFAGGDSNLEEGLLSIVRADRSFDPDGFLKGARQAYEMIVTAFAEGNRKALRSLLSKEVFDGFSGAISDREARGEIIDQS
;
A
#
# COMPACT_ATOMS: atom_id res chain seq x y z
N MET A 1 47.18 -22.16 11.29
CA MET A 1 45.92 -21.60 10.78
C MET A 1 44.92 -21.63 11.92
N ASP A 2 44.81 -20.54 12.68
CA ASP A 2 43.83 -20.44 13.75
C ASP A 2 42.45 -20.27 13.13
N GLY A 3 41.72 -21.38 12.97
CA GLY A 3 40.34 -21.39 12.51
C GLY A 3 39.41 -20.84 13.58
N LYS A 4 39.42 -19.52 13.77
CA LYS A 4 38.42 -18.82 14.57
C LYS A 4 37.17 -18.69 13.72
N ILE A 5 36.16 -19.52 14.02
CA ILE A 5 34.84 -19.35 13.43
C ILE A 5 34.26 -18.07 14.05
N ASP A 6 34.44 -16.94 13.36
CA ASP A 6 33.93 -15.65 13.81
C ASP A 6 32.40 -15.65 13.83
N ILE A 7 31.84 -14.97 14.84
CA ILE A 7 30.39 -14.82 15.01
C ILE A 7 29.72 -14.26 13.73
N PHE A 8 30.44 -13.40 13.01
CA PHE A 8 30.01 -12.84 11.73
C PHE A 8 29.91 -13.90 10.63
N THR A 9 30.86 -14.83 10.57
CA THR A 9 30.84 -15.95 9.63
C THR A 9 29.67 -16.89 9.90
N ILE A 10 29.35 -17.15 11.18
CA ILE A 10 28.17 -17.95 11.56
C ILE A 10 26.88 -17.21 11.18
N MET A 11 26.78 -15.92 11.46
CA MET A 11 25.63 -15.09 11.09
C MET A 11 25.38 -15.08 9.58
N PHE A 12 26.44 -14.93 8.77
CA PHE A 12 26.34 -14.98 7.31
C PHE A 12 25.89 -16.36 6.81
N LEU A 13 26.37 -17.44 7.42
CA LEU A 13 25.97 -18.81 7.05
C LEU A 13 24.49 -19.05 7.34
N VAL A 14 24.00 -18.63 8.51
CA VAL A 14 22.58 -18.74 8.88
C VAL A 14 21.71 -17.89 7.95
N LEU A 15 22.13 -16.65 7.66
CA LEU A 15 21.42 -15.76 6.73
C LEU A 15 21.33 -16.38 5.32
N ALA A 16 22.43 -16.95 4.82
CA ALA A 16 22.48 -17.59 3.51
C ALA A 16 21.51 -18.78 3.41
N VAL A 17 21.42 -19.62 4.45
CA VAL A 17 20.48 -20.74 4.50
C VAL A 17 19.03 -20.23 4.48
N VAL A 18 18.71 -19.19 5.25
CA VAL A 18 17.36 -18.60 5.29
C VAL A 18 16.97 -18.02 3.93
N ILE A 19 17.89 -17.32 3.25
CA ILE A 19 17.64 -16.77 1.91
C ILE A 19 17.38 -17.89 0.90
N ILE A 20 18.17 -18.97 0.92
CA ILE A 20 18.00 -20.12 0.02
C ILE A 20 16.63 -20.80 0.26
N LEU A 21 16.23 -21.00 1.52
CA LEU A 21 14.93 -21.56 1.86
C LEU A 21 13.78 -20.64 1.43
N LYS A 22 13.93 -19.33 1.60
CA LYS A 22 12.92 -18.34 1.19
C LYS A 22 12.78 -18.29 -0.33
N LEU A 23 13.88 -18.31 -1.08
CA LEU A 23 13.86 -18.34 -2.55
C LEU A 23 13.24 -19.64 -3.08
N ARG A 24 13.55 -20.79 -2.46
CA ARG A 24 12.93 -22.08 -2.79
C ARG A 24 11.41 -22.07 -2.54
N SER A 25 10.96 -21.40 -1.47
CA SER A 25 9.53 -21.27 -1.14
C SER A 25 8.77 -20.37 -2.12
N VAL A 26 9.44 -19.44 -2.79
CA VAL A 26 8.82 -18.48 -3.73
C VAL A 26 8.73 -19.05 -5.15
N LEU A 27 9.67 -19.89 -5.59
CA LEU A 27 9.59 -20.54 -6.91
C LEU A 27 8.65 -21.76 -6.97
N GLY A 28 8.27 -22.34 -5.82
CA GLY A 28 7.44 -23.55 -5.74
C GLY A 28 5.93 -23.32 -5.79
N ARG A 29 5.45 -22.06 -5.78
CA ARG A 29 4.02 -21.78 -5.93
C ARG A 29 3.67 -21.62 -7.40
N ARG A 30 3.41 -22.77 -8.02
CA ARG A 30 2.60 -22.91 -9.23
C ARG A 30 1.32 -22.08 -9.01
N THR A 31 1.14 -21.06 -9.84
CA THR A 31 -0.01 -20.16 -9.88
C THR A 31 -1.32 -20.95 -9.88
N GLY A 32 -2.04 -20.93 -8.75
CA GLY A 32 -3.42 -21.43 -8.64
C GLY A 32 -4.47 -20.38 -9.03
N ASP A 33 -4.04 -19.19 -9.47
CA ASP A 33 -4.93 -18.06 -9.78
C ASP A 33 -5.49 -18.07 -11.22
N ASP A 34 -5.06 -19.01 -12.06
CA ASP A 34 -5.54 -19.08 -13.45
C ASP A 34 -6.90 -19.79 -13.59
N GLU A 35 -7.21 -20.73 -12.69
CA GLU A 35 -8.43 -21.55 -12.80
C GLU A 35 -9.69 -20.76 -12.40
N ALA A 36 -9.60 -19.94 -11.34
CA ALA A 36 -10.71 -19.11 -10.87
C ALA A 36 -11.07 -17.95 -11.82
N ARG A 37 -10.11 -17.46 -12.62
CA ARG A 37 -10.36 -16.41 -13.63
C ARG A 37 -11.03 -16.97 -14.88
N ILE A 38 -10.64 -18.16 -15.32
CA ILE A 38 -11.21 -18.82 -16.49
C ILE A 38 -12.66 -19.25 -16.23
N ASP A 39 -12.98 -19.77 -15.04
CA ASP A 39 -14.34 -20.18 -14.69
C ASP A 39 -15.31 -19.00 -14.56
N ARG A 40 -14.84 -17.87 -14.01
CA ARG A 40 -15.64 -16.63 -13.93
C ARG A 40 -15.98 -16.07 -15.31
N ASN A 41 -15.02 -16.09 -16.24
CA ASN A 41 -15.24 -15.62 -17.61
C ASN A 41 -16.23 -16.53 -18.38
N ARG A 42 -16.10 -17.86 -18.25
CA ARG A 42 -17.04 -18.80 -18.87
C ARG A 42 -18.46 -18.68 -18.31
N ALA A 43 -18.62 -18.36 -17.02
CA ALA A 43 -19.93 -18.11 -16.41
C ALA A 43 -20.60 -16.84 -16.97
N LEU A 44 -19.82 -15.76 -17.15
CA LEU A 44 -20.31 -14.51 -17.75
C LEU A 44 -20.70 -14.66 -19.22
N GLU A 45 -19.98 -15.47 -20.00
CA GLU A 45 -20.33 -15.75 -21.40
C GLU A 45 -21.65 -16.54 -21.52
N ARG A 46 -21.88 -17.52 -20.63
CA ARG A 46 -23.17 -18.25 -20.58
C ARG A 46 -24.33 -17.33 -20.19
N ALA A 47 -24.11 -16.41 -19.26
CA ALA A 47 -25.12 -15.42 -18.87
C ALA A 47 -25.45 -14.44 -20.01
N ARG A 48 -24.46 -14.03 -20.80
CA ARG A 48 -24.67 -13.19 -22.00
C ARG A 48 -25.38 -13.93 -23.14
N ALA A 49 -25.09 -15.22 -23.33
CA ALA A 49 -25.76 -16.03 -24.34
C ALA A 49 -27.25 -16.29 -24.01
N ALA A 50 -27.59 -16.40 -22.72
CA ALA A 50 -28.97 -16.57 -22.25
C ALA A 50 -29.82 -15.28 -22.31
N GLY A 51 -29.19 -14.10 -22.37
CA GLY A 51 -29.89 -12.79 -22.37
C GLY A 51 -30.28 -12.24 -23.74
N LYS A 52 -30.11 -12.99 -24.84
CA LYS A 52 -30.32 -12.47 -26.21
C LYS A 52 -31.69 -12.80 -26.84
N SER A 53 -32.65 -13.30 -26.07
CA SER A 53 -33.97 -13.72 -26.58
C SER A 53 -35.15 -13.34 -25.69
N THR A 54 -35.34 -12.05 -25.39
CA THR A 54 -36.61 -11.38 -24.99
C THR A 54 -36.21 -9.95 -24.58
N THR A 55 -36.59 -8.85 -25.25
CA THR A 55 -37.93 -8.39 -25.58
C THR A 55 -37.75 -7.19 -26.52
N ASP A 56 -38.35 -7.25 -27.70
CA ASP A 56 -38.58 -6.10 -28.56
C ASP A 56 -39.96 -5.53 -28.17
N ASP A 57 -39.97 -4.54 -27.26
CA ASP A 57 -41.05 -3.57 -27.21
C ASP A 57 -40.55 -2.27 -26.57
N LYS A 58 -40.59 -1.21 -27.36
CA LYS A 58 -39.80 0.01 -27.20
C LYS A 58 -40.69 1.11 -26.64
N VAL A 59 -40.68 1.31 -25.32
CA VAL A 59 -41.38 2.43 -24.67
C VAL A 59 -40.41 3.56 -24.39
N VAL A 60 -40.54 4.64 -25.15
CA VAL A 60 -39.75 5.87 -25.02
C VAL A 60 -40.18 6.61 -23.75
N ALA A 61 -39.28 6.75 -22.79
CA ALA A 61 -39.49 7.59 -21.61
C ALA A 61 -39.46 9.07 -22.01
N LEU A 62 -40.56 9.79 -21.77
CA LEU A 62 -40.63 11.25 -21.93
C LEU A 62 -39.63 11.92 -20.97
N PRO A 63 -38.87 12.95 -21.41
CA PRO A 63 -37.99 13.69 -20.52
C PRO A 63 -38.80 14.43 -19.46
N ARG A 64 -38.77 13.92 -18.22
CA ARG A 64 -39.28 14.64 -17.06
C ARG A 64 -38.26 15.72 -16.70
N ARG A 65 -38.65 16.97 -16.93
CA ARG A 65 -37.90 18.16 -16.56
C ARG A 65 -38.10 18.42 -15.07
N ASP A 66 -37.31 17.75 -14.24
CA ASP A 66 -37.14 18.05 -12.83
C ASP A 66 -35.84 18.87 -12.69
N ARG A 67 -35.97 20.20 -12.59
CA ARG A 67 -35.76 21.00 -11.37
C ARG A 67 -34.34 20.82 -10.77
N PRO A 68 -33.51 21.88 -10.72
CA PRO A 68 -32.13 21.76 -10.25
C PRO A 68 -32.10 21.56 -8.74
N GLU A 69 -32.13 20.30 -8.30
CA GLU A 69 -31.75 19.90 -6.95
C GLU A 69 -30.21 19.86 -6.90
N GLN A 70 -29.61 21.04 -6.78
CA GLN A 70 -28.19 21.22 -6.45
C GLN A 70 -27.95 20.72 -5.01
N GLY A 71 -27.83 19.40 -4.84
CA GLY A 71 -27.56 18.78 -3.54
C GLY A 71 -27.34 17.26 -3.58
N GLY A 72 -27.89 16.54 -4.56
CA GLY A 72 -27.82 15.07 -4.63
C GLY A 72 -26.60 14.49 -5.37
N GLU A 73 -26.06 15.19 -6.37
CA GLU A 73 -24.98 14.67 -7.22
C GLU A 73 -23.64 14.54 -6.46
N ALA A 74 -23.33 15.47 -5.57
CA ALA A 74 -22.11 15.45 -4.77
C ALA A 74 -22.08 14.28 -3.76
N THR A 75 -23.23 13.92 -3.18
CA THR A 75 -23.34 12.83 -2.21
C THR A 75 -23.27 11.46 -2.89
N ALA A 76 -23.89 11.31 -4.06
CA ALA A 76 -23.82 10.07 -4.85
C ALA A 76 -22.39 9.82 -5.38
N ALA A 77 -21.72 10.86 -5.89
CA ALA A 77 -20.33 10.77 -6.34
C ALA A 77 -19.33 10.50 -5.19
N ALA A 78 -19.55 11.10 -4.01
CA ALA A 78 -18.71 10.83 -2.85
C ALA A 78 -18.91 9.43 -2.26
N SER A 79 -20.09 8.83 -2.45
CA SER A 79 -20.38 7.44 -2.08
C SER A 79 -19.73 6.45 -3.04
N SER A 80 -19.72 6.74 -4.34
CA SER A 80 -19.08 5.86 -5.33
C SER A 80 -17.55 5.89 -5.21
N ALA A 81 -16.96 7.06 -4.94
CA ALA A 81 -15.52 7.19 -4.70
C ALA A 81 -15.06 6.38 -3.47
N ALA A 82 -15.83 6.41 -2.38
CA ALA A 82 -15.55 5.63 -1.19
C ALA A 82 -15.62 4.11 -1.47
N ALA A 83 -16.67 3.64 -2.17
CA ALA A 83 -16.79 2.24 -2.54
C ALA A 83 -15.62 1.76 -3.42
N ALA A 84 -15.17 2.60 -4.37
CA ALA A 84 -14.00 2.30 -5.19
C ALA A 84 -12.68 2.27 -4.39
N ALA A 85 -12.55 3.12 -3.36
CA ALA A 85 -11.40 3.09 -2.45
C ALA A 85 -11.38 1.82 -1.58
N GLU A 86 -12.54 1.39 -1.08
CA GLU A 86 -12.66 0.14 -0.31
C GLU A 86 -12.33 -1.10 -1.15
N GLU A 87 -12.76 -1.14 -2.43
CA GLU A 87 -12.43 -2.25 -3.34
C GLU A 87 -10.92 -2.32 -3.63
N ARG A 88 -10.27 -1.17 -3.85
CA ARG A 88 -8.81 -1.11 -4.00
C ARG A 88 -8.09 -1.61 -2.76
N VAL A 89 -8.52 -1.20 -1.57
CA VAL A 89 -7.98 -1.70 -0.30
C VAL A 89 -8.13 -3.21 -0.17
N ARG A 90 -9.32 -3.75 -0.47
CA ARG A 90 -9.58 -5.19 -0.37
C ARG A 90 -8.71 -6.00 -1.35
N THR A 91 -8.50 -5.46 -2.55
CA THR A 91 -7.59 -6.06 -3.55
C THR A 91 -6.15 -6.00 -3.06
N PHE A 92 -5.72 -4.87 -2.51
CA PHE A 92 -4.38 -4.66 -1.99
C PHE A 92 -4.06 -5.56 -0.79
N ALA A 93 -5.03 -5.75 0.11
CA ALA A 93 -4.87 -6.56 1.31
C ALA A 93 -4.70 -8.06 1.02
N GLY A 94 -5.11 -8.54 -0.16
CA GLY A 94 -4.86 -9.92 -0.59
C GLY A 94 -5.42 -11.01 0.33
N GLY A 95 -6.47 -10.68 1.10
CA GLY A 95 -7.09 -11.59 2.07
C GLY A 95 -6.54 -11.51 3.50
N ASP A 96 -5.60 -10.61 3.79
CA ASP A 96 -5.21 -10.29 5.18
C ASP A 96 -6.27 -9.39 5.84
N SER A 97 -7.03 -9.97 6.76
CA SER A 97 -8.14 -9.30 7.45
C SER A 97 -7.68 -8.13 8.33
N ASN A 98 -6.51 -8.23 8.97
CA ASN A 98 -6.01 -7.19 9.86
C ASN A 98 -5.53 -5.99 9.06
N LEU A 99 -4.84 -6.25 7.94
CA LEU A 99 -4.41 -5.21 7.01
C LEU A 99 -5.61 -4.53 6.36
N GLU A 100 -6.61 -5.31 5.91
CA GLU A 100 -7.85 -4.76 5.34
C GLU A 100 -8.55 -3.83 6.35
N GLU A 101 -8.72 -4.27 7.60
CA GLU A 101 -9.36 -3.46 8.64
C GLU A 101 -8.61 -2.15 8.90
N GLY A 102 -7.28 -2.21 9.01
CA GLY A 102 -6.44 -1.04 9.19
C GLY A 102 -6.55 -0.05 8.03
N LEU A 103 -6.46 -0.52 6.80
CA LEU A 103 -6.57 0.33 5.61
C LEU A 103 -7.98 0.90 5.43
N LEU A 104 -9.03 0.12 5.74
CA LEU A 104 -10.41 0.61 5.75
C LEU A 104 -10.61 1.72 6.78
N SER A 105 -9.94 1.66 7.93
CA SER A 105 -9.97 2.76 8.91
C SER A 105 -9.44 4.07 8.33
N ILE A 106 -8.41 3.99 7.48
CA ILE A 106 -7.82 5.15 6.80
C ILE A 106 -8.79 5.66 5.73
N VAL A 107 -9.39 4.79 4.91
CA VAL A 107 -10.37 5.18 3.88
C VAL A 107 -11.58 5.92 4.48
N ARG A 108 -11.99 5.54 5.69
CA ARG A 108 -13.07 6.25 6.41
C ARG A 108 -12.69 7.69 6.78
N ALA A 109 -11.42 7.94 7.10
CA ALA A 109 -10.90 9.27 7.39
C ALA A 109 -10.57 10.05 6.10
N ASP A 110 -10.08 9.36 5.06
CA ASP A 110 -9.73 9.91 3.75
C ASP A 110 -10.28 9.02 2.64
N ARG A 111 -11.42 9.43 2.05
CA ARG A 111 -12.08 8.71 0.96
C ARG A 111 -11.27 8.66 -0.34
N SER A 112 -10.26 9.51 -0.48
CA SER A 112 -9.38 9.56 -1.64
C SER A 112 -8.14 8.65 -1.50
N PHE A 113 -8.00 7.97 -0.35
CA PHE A 113 -6.85 7.15 -0.02
C PHE A 113 -6.52 6.12 -1.11
N ASP A 114 -5.22 5.94 -1.37
CA ASP A 114 -4.67 4.98 -2.32
C ASP A 114 -3.50 4.21 -1.69
N PRO A 115 -3.63 2.89 -1.46
CA PRO A 115 -2.56 2.11 -0.85
C PRO A 115 -1.24 2.13 -1.63
N ASP A 116 -1.29 2.02 -2.95
CA ASP A 116 -0.10 2.01 -3.81
C ASP A 116 0.63 3.36 -3.80
N GLY A 117 -0.12 4.46 -3.92
CA GLY A 117 0.37 5.83 -3.79
C GLY A 117 0.94 6.12 -2.41
N PHE A 118 0.25 5.69 -1.36
CA PHE A 118 0.71 5.81 0.03
C PHE A 118 2.06 5.13 0.23
N LEU A 119 2.23 3.89 -0.25
CA LEU A 119 3.51 3.19 -0.14
C LEU A 119 4.64 3.85 -0.93
N LYS A 120 4.35 4.44 -2.10
CA LYS A 120 5.34 5.23 -2.85
C LYS A 120 5.79 6.45 -2.06
N GLY A 121 4.84 7.21 -1.52
CA GLY A 121 5.13 8.37 -0.67
C GLY A 121 5.89 8.00 0.60
N ALA A 122 5.53 6.89 1.24
CA ALA A 122 6.20 6.38 2.44
C ALA A 122 7.68 6.05 2.19
N ARG A 123 8.01 5.44 1.04
CA ARG A 123 9.41 5.19 0.65
C ARG A 123 10.19 6.49 0.46
N GLN A 124 9.62 7.46 -0.22
CA GLN A 124 10.25 8.76 -0.41
C GLN A 124 10.46 9.49 0.92
N ALA A 125 9.46 9.49 1.81
CA ALA A 125 9.57 10.09 3.13
C ALA A 125 10.67 9.42 3.95
N TYR A 126 10.80 8.09 3.89
CA TYR A 126 11.88 7.36 4.54
C TYR A 126 13.26 7.82 4.06
N GLU A 127 13.47 7.92 2.74
CA GLU A 127 14.71 8.43 2.16
C GLU A 127 15.01 9.85 2.65
N MET A 128 14.01 10.74 2.63
CA MET A 128 14.14 12.11 3.15
C MET A 128 14.54 12.13 4.63
N ILE A 129 13.95 11.28 5.46
CA ILE A 129 14.24 11.18 6.90
C ILE A 129 15.68 10.69 7.13
N VAL A 130 16.11 9.63 6.45
CA VAL A 130 17.47 9.07 6.59
C VAL A 130 18.52 10.08 6.15
N THR A 131 18.32 10.75 5.01
CA THR A 131 19.21 11.80 4.54
C THR A 131 19.26 12.97 5.51
N ALA A 132 18.10 13.48 5.95
CA ALA A 132 18.04 14.59 6.91
C ALA A 132 18.69 14.24 8.26
N PHE A 133 18.58 12.98 8.71
CA PHE A 133 19.25 12.52 9.93
C PHE A 133 20.77 12.45 9.77
N ALA A 134 21.25 11.98 8.61
CA ALA A 134 22.67 11.97 8.30
C ALA A 134 23.25 13.39 8.25
N GLU A 135 22.55 14.32 7.62
CA GLU A 135 22.92 15.74 7.55
C GLU A 135 22.76 16.49 8.89
N GLY A 136 22.06 15.91 9.88
CA GLY A 136 21.72 16.62 11.12
C GLY A 136 20.66 17.71 10.94
N ASN A 137 19.88 17.66 9.86
CA ASN A 137 18.85 18.64 9.51
C ASN A 137 17.59 18.49 10.38
N ARG A 138 17.68 18.98 11.61
CA ARG A 138 16.59 18.95 12.61
C ARG A 138 15.33 19.66 12.12
N LYS A 139 15.46 20.69 11.28
CA LYS A 139 14.30 21.43 10.76
C LYS A 139 13.45 20.55 9.84
N ALA A 140 14.08 19.82 8.92
CA ALA A 140 13.39 18.88 8.03
C ALA A 140 12.76 17.72 8.82
N LEU A 141 13.50 17.15 9.79
CA LEU A 141 12.98 16.07 10.63
C LEU A 141 11.75 16.50 11.44
N ARG A 142 11.71 17.72 11.96
CA ARG A 142 10.57 18.24 12.73
C ARG A 142 9.27 18.31 11.92
N SER A 143 9.35 18.53 10.60
CA SER A 143 8.15 18.54 9.73
C SER A 143 7.69 17.15 9.29
N LEU A 144 8.58 16.15 9.34
CA LEU A 144 8.31 14.80 8.84
C LEU A 144 7.97 13.79 9.95
N LEU A 145 8.44 14.06 11.17
CA LEU A 145 8.33 13.14 12.30
C LEU A 145 7.34 13.67 13.34
N SER A 146 6.69 12.73 14.05
CA SER A 146 5.96 13.06 15.27
C SER A 146 6.93 13.58 16.33
N LYS A 147 6.41 14.35 17.31
CA LYS A 147 7.23 14.95 18.37
C LYS A 147 8.10 13.91 19.10
N GLU A 148 7.51 12.78 19.49
CA GLU A 148 8.19 11.74 20.24
C GLU A 148 9.37 11.13 19.45
N VAL A 149 9.15 10.83 18.16
CA VAL A 149 10.20 10.28 17.30
C VAL A 149 11.28 11.33 17.00
N PHE A 150 10.87 12.58 16.77
CA PHE A 150 11.79 13.70 16.56
C PHE A 150 12.72 13.90 17.76
N ASP A 151 12.19 13.86 18.98
CA ASP A 151 12.99 14.06 20.20
C ASP A 151 14.11 13.00 20.31
N GLY A 152 13.81 11.74 19.97
CA GLY A 152 14.81 10.67 19.90
C GLY A 152 15.89 10.90 18.83
N PHE A 153 15.49 11.32 17.64
CA PHE A 153 16.42 11.61 16.54
C PHE A 153 17.31 12.82 16.86
N SER A 154 16.72 13.88 17.42
CA SER A 154 17.44 15.08 17.81
C SER A 154 18.47 14.78 18.91
N GLY A 155 18.14 13.91 19.87
CA GLY A 155 19.09 13.44 20.88
C GLY A 155 20.30 12.75 20.26
N ALA A 156 20.07 11.77 19.38
CA ALA A 156 21.15 11.04 18.71
C ALA A 156 22.05 11.96 17.84
N ILE A 157 21.46 12.99 17.18
CA ILE A 157 22.24 13.99 16.44
C ILE A 157 23.11 14.81 17.40
N SER A 158 22.55 15.28 18.52
CA SER A 158 23.30 16.05 19.52
C SER A 158 24.45 15.25 20.13
N ASP A 159 24.24 13.96 20.41
CA ASP A 159 25.30 13.06 20.92
C ASP A 159 26.45 12.89 19.92
N ARG A 160 26.12 12.77 18.63
CA ARG A 160 27.10 12.68 17.54
C ARG A 160 27.92 13.97 17.41
N GLU A 161 27.24 15.11 17.41
CA GLU A 161 27.87 16.43 17.35
C GLU A 161 28.78 16.69 18.56
N ALA A 162 28.37 16.26 19.76
CA ALA A 162 29.17 16.38 20.98
C ALA A 162 30.48 15.57 20.92
N ARG A 163 30.52 14.48 20.14
CA ARG A 163 31.74 13.71 19.87
C ARG A 163 32.60 14.30 18.74
N GLY A 164 32.15 15.37 18.09
CA GLY A 164 32.84 15.96 16.94
C GLY A 164 32.79 15.11 15.67
N GLU A 165 31.88 14.14 15.60
CA GLU A 165 31.71 13.26 14.44
C GLU A 165 30.95 14.01 13.34
N ILE A 166 31.63 14.32 12.25
CA ILE A 166 31.03 14.88 11.04
C ILE A 166 30.79 13.74 10.05
N ILE A 167 29.57 13.64 9.54
CA ILE A 167 29.26 12.68 8.48
C ILE A 167 29.81 13.24 7.17
N ASP A 168 30.85 12.60 6.63
CA ASP A 168 31.35 12.86 5.28
C ASP A 168 30.46 12.12 4.28
N GLN A 169 29.82 12.88 3.39
CA GLN A 169 28.98 12.37 2.30
C GLN A 169 29.60 12.76 0.95
N SER A 170 30.85 12.32 0.74
CA SER A 170 31.54 12.44 -0.55
C SER A 170 31.33 11.20 -1.43
#